data_AF-A0A8E2E484-F1
#
_entry.id   AF-A0A8E2E484-F1
#
_cell.length_a   1.000
_cell.length_b   1.000
_cell.length_c   1.000
_cell.angle_alpha   90.00
_cell.angle_beta   90.00
_cell.angle_gamma   90.00
#
_symmetry.space_group_name_H-M   'P 1'
#
loop_
_entity.id
_entity.type
_entity.pdbx_description
1 polymer ?
#
loop_
_entity_poly.entity_id
_entity_poly.type
_entity_poly.pdbx_seq_one_letter_code
_entity_poly.pdbx_strand_id
1 'polypeptide(L)'
;EDGSQVTGQEAVQVARSFDEEVVALLLERTGCDVPITERVVEATAGNDESGIGAMTLLLERRGDGVPITEGVVKAAARIRVQVRRKEMMILLLERTGDDVPGTEEVVVQIARSFNKDVITLLLERRRNNVPITEGVVKGEAGNHFNGKEVMTLFLKRKGDDVLITEGVVKATAWHIGDIKAVMTLLFERRRDEAPITAEVVKAVAENSYLEKEVMMLLLEQREDDPPITEGVAVGNVYRGYAIMILLLKQRGDEVPIVEVVVKEAAGNKFGVKAIITLLLERGGNDVPIAEG
;
A
#
# COMPACT_ATOMS: atom_id res chain seq x y z
N GLU A 1 15.59 -54.87 -5.32
CA GLU A 1 15.87 -53.63 -4.57
C GLU A 1 16.62 -52.70 -5.48
N ASP A 2 15.90 -51.75 -6.08
CA ASP A 2 16.50 -50.59 -6.75
C ASP A 2 15.60 -49.41 -6.40
N GLY A 3 15.72 -48.98 -5.14
CA GLY A 3 15.03 -47.81 -4.64
C GLY A 3 15.82 -46.60 -5.08
N SER A 4 15.59 -46.15 -6.32
CA SER A 4 16.09 -44.86 -6.79
C SER A 4 15.61 -43.78 -5.81
N GLN A 5 16.50 -43.30 -4.94
CA GLN A 5 16.20 -42.16 -4.09
C GLN A 5 15.86 -40.99 -5.01
N VAL A 6 14.63 -40.49 -4.92
CA VAL A 6 14.22 -39.27 -5.62
C VAL A 6 15.07 -38.14 -5.07
N THR A 7 15.91 -37.57 -5.92
CA THR A 7 16.80 -36.48 -5.56
C THR A 7 15.99 -35.20 -5.33
N GLY A 8 16.53 -34.27 -4.55
CA GLY A 8 15.85 -32.99 -4.29
C GLY A 8 15.54 -32.17 -5.56
N GLN A 9 16.27 -32.36 -6.66
CA GLN A 9 15.99 -31.70 -7.94
C GLN A 9 14.81 -32.34 -8.69
N GLU A 10 14.71 -33.67 -8.66
CA GLU A 10 13.58 -34.40 -9.24
C GLU A 10 12.28 -34.06 -8.50
N ALA A 11 12.33 -33.97 -7.16
CA ALA A 11 11.18 -33.52 -6.37
C ALA A 11 10.71 -32.10 -6.73
N VAL A 12 11.62 -31.19 -7.05
CA VAL A 12 11.27 -29.82 -7.51
C VAL A 12 10.64 -29.85 -8.90
N GLN A 13 11.15 -30.65 -9.83
CA GLN A 13 10.54 -30.78 -11.15
C GLN A 13 9.14 -31.40 -11.06
N VAL A 14 8.97 -32.39 -10.19
CA VAL A 14 7.67 -32.97 -9.85
C VAL A 14 6.70 -31.88 -9.38
N ALA A 15 7.10 -31.11 -8.37
CA ALA A 15 6.26 -30.06 -7.80
C ALA A 15 5.85 -28.97 -8.81
N ARG A 16 6.70 -28.68 -9.81
CA ARG A 16 6.44 -27.66 -10.83
C ARG A 16 5.50 -28.11 -11.94
N SER A 17 5.56 -29.38 -12.31
CA SER A 17 5.06 -29.83 -13.62
C SER A 17 4.07 -30.97 -13.54
N PHE A 18 3.86 -31.56 -12.36
CA PHE A 18 3.05 -32.75 -12.20
C PHE A 18 1.86 -32.53 -11.27
N ASP A 19 0.86 -33.35 -11.52
CA ASP A 19 -0.48 -33.38 -10.99
C ASP A 19 -0.48 -33.81 -9.51
N GLU A 20 -1.56 -33.49 -8.80
CA GLU A 20 -1.76 -33.89 -7.39
C GLU A 20 -1.55 -35.40 -7.17
N GLU A 21 -2.04 -36.23 -8.09
CA GLU A 21 -1.92 -37.70 -8.02
C GLU A 21 -0.47 -38.17 -8.07
N VAL A 22 0.39 -37.49 -8.84
CA VAL A 22 1.81 -37.84 -8.94
C VAL A 22 2.54 -37.47 -7.65
N VAL A 23 2.21 -36.31 -7.07
CA VAL A 23 2.73 -35.91 -5.74
C VAL A 23 2.25 -36.88 -4.67
N ALA A 24 0.97 -37.30 -4.69
CA ALA A 24 0.40 -38.27 -3.77
C ALA A 24 1.14 -39.62 -3.83
N LEU A 25 1.31 -40.17 -5.03
CA LEU A 25 2.00 -41.44 -5.27
C LEU A 25 3.47 -41.37 -4.82
N LEU A 26 4.15 -40.27 -5.05
CA LEU A 26 5.53 -40.09 -4.58
C LEU A 26 5.58 -40.07 -3.05
N LEU A 27 4.68 -39.34 -2.39
CA LEU A 27 4.58 -39.31 -0.92
C LEU A 27 4.23 -40.69 -0.32
N GLU A 28 3.45 -41.53 -1.02
CA GLU A 28 3.12 -42.89 -0.58
C GLU A 28 4.29 -43.86 -0.78
N ARG A 29 4.93 -43.80 -1.95
CA ARG A 29 5.94 -44.79 -2.34
C ARG A 29 7.31 -44.54 -1.71
N THR A 30 7.61 -43.30 -1.32
CA THR A 30 8.89 -42.92 -0.73
C THR A 30 8.84 -42.67 0.78
N GLY A 31 7.67 -42.68 1.42
CA GLY A 31 7.57 -42.46 2.86
C GLY A 31 8.27 -41.17 3.32
N CYS A 32 8.98 -41.22 4.45
CA CYS A 32 9.74 -40.08 5.00
C CYS A 32 11.08 -39.79 4.29
N ASP A 33 11.46 -40.56 3.26
CA ASP A 33 12.81 -40.48 2.68
C ASP A 33 12.99 -39.38 1.62
N VAL A 34 11.91 -38.76 1.13
CA VAL A 34 12.03 -37.58 0.26
C VAL A 34 12.04 -36.32 1.12
N PRO A 35 13.17 -35.58 1.18
CA PRO A 35 13.22 -34.33 1.92
C PRO A 35 12.31 -33.30 1.25
N ILE A 36 11.26 -32.89 1.95
CA ILE A 36 10.45 -31.73 1.56
C ILE A 36 11.27 -30.48 1.88
N THR A 37 12.11 -30.11 0.92
CA THR A 37 12.90 -28.89 1.01
C THR A 37 12.01 -27.68 0.72
N GLU A 38 12.43 -26.51 1.20
CA GLU A 38 11.84 -25.21 0.85
C GLU A 38 11.58 -25.08 -0.66
N ARG A 39 12.51 -25.52 -1.50
CA ARG A 39 12.40 -25.41 -2.97
C ARG A 39 11.25 -26.25 -3.54
N VAL A 40 10.93 -27.38 -2.93
CA VAL A 40 9.79 -28.22 -3.31
C VAL A 40 8.50 -27.52 -2.93
N VAL A 41 8.41 -27.01 -1.70
CA VAL A 41 7.23 -26.26 -1.22
C VAL A 41 7.00 -25.00 -2.04
N GLU A 42 8.06 -24.25 -2.36
CA GLU A 42 7.99 -23.05 -3.20
C GLU A 42 7.50 -23.38 -4.61
N ALA A 43 8.03 -24.46 -5.21
CA ALA A 43 7.58 -24.92 -6.51
C ALA A 43 6.10 -25.33 -6.50
N THR A 44 5.65 -26.04 -5.48
CA THR A 44 4.23 -26.41 -5.31
C THR A 44 3.35 -25.18 -5.11
N ALA A 45 3.78 -24.22 -4.28
CA ALA A 45 3.06 -22.98 -4.03
C ALA A 45 2.92 -22.10 -5.28
N GLY A 46 3.86 -22.17 -6.22
CA GLY A 46 3.83 -21.45 -7.49
C GLY A 46 3.19 -22.22 -8.65
N ASN A 47 2.70 -23.45 -8.43
CA ASN A 47 2.10 -24.27 -9.48
C ASN A 47 0.65 -23.83 -9.73
N ASP A 48 0.43 -23.15 -10.86
CA ASP A 48 -0.86 -22.59 -11.28
C ASP A 48 -1.94 -23.66 -11.55
N GLU A 49 -1.57 -24.92 -11.81
CA GLU A 49 -2.48 -25.98 -12.28
C GLU A 49 -2.90 -26.97 -11.17
N SER A 50 -1.95 -27.52 -10.42
CA SER A 50 -2.20 -28.55 -9.40
C SER A 50 -1.58 -28.22 -8.03
N GLY A 51 -1.05 -27.01 -7.88
CA GLY A 51 -0.35 -26.60 -6.66
C GLY A 51 -1.20 -26.67 -5.39
N ILE A 52 -2.49 -26.34 -5.46
CA ILE A 52 -3.38 -26.31 -4.28
C ILE A 52 -3.61 -27.71 -3.70
N GLY A 53 -3.94 -28.69 -4.55
CA GLY A 53 -4.13 -30.08 -4.11
C GLY A 53 -2.82 -30.69 -3.60
N ALA A 54 -1.72 -30.48 -4.34
CA ALA A 54 -0.40 -30.92 -3.91
C ALA A 54 0.01 -30.29 -2.56
N MET A 55 -0.20 -28.99 -2.37
CA MET A 55 0.09 -28.31 -1.09
C MET A 55 -0.78 -28.86 0.04
N THR A 56 -2.06 -29.13 -0.22
CA THR A 56 -2.98 -29.72 0.76
C THR A 56 -2.46 -31.07 1.25
N LEU A 57 -2.05 -31.95 0.34
CA LEU A 57 -1.47 -33.26 0.68
C LEU A 57 -0.16 -33.15 1.46
N LEU A 58 0.72 -32.20 1.08
CA LEU A 58 1.97 -31.97 1.81
C LEU A 58 1.68 -31.56 3.25
N LEU A 59 0.76 -30.60 3.45
CA LEU A 59 0.37 -30.11 4.77
C LEU A 59 -0.34 -31.19 5.60
N GLU A 60 -1.22 -32.00 5.01
CA GLU A 60 -1.93 -33.06 5.72
C GLU A 60 -1.03 -34.22 6.15
N ARG A 61 -0.01 -34.56 5.36
CA ARG A 61 0.87 -35.69 5.65
C ARG A 61 2.13 -35.33 6.44
N ARG A 62 2.50 -34.05 6.52
CA ARG A 62 3.75 -33.60 7.15
C ARG A 62 3.56 -32.48 8.16
N GLY A 63 2.42 -31.81 8.18
CA GLY A 63 2.12 -30.74 9.13
C GLY A 63 3.24 -29.72 9.21
N ASP A 64 3.72 -29.48 10.42
CA ASP A 64 4.81 -28.55 10.78
C ASP A 64 6.17 -28.89 10.11
N GLY A 65 6.31 -30.08 9.52
CA GLY A 65 7.48 -30.46 8.73
C GLY A 65 7.56 -29.80 7.35
N VAL A 66 6.56 -29.03 6.94
CA VAL A 66 6.53 -28.30 5.66
C VAL A 66 7.10 -26.89 5.87
N PRO A 67 8.30 -26.56 5.36
CA PRO A 67 8.90 -25.26 5.56
C PRO A 67 8.14 -24.16 4.79
N ILE A 68 7.39 -23.32 5.51
CA ILE A 68 6.76 -22.13 4.93
C ILE A 68 7.70 -20.93 5.05
N THR A 69 8.40 -20.63 3.97
CA THR A 69 9.34 -19.50 3.92
C THR A 69 8.78 -18.32 3.14
N GLU A 70 9.53 -17.22 3.10
CA GLU A 70 9.15 -16.03 2.36
C GLU A 70 9.07 -16.34 0.86
N GLY A 71 9.93 -17.24 0.36
CA GLY A 71 9.90 -17.73 -1.02
C GLY A 71 8.56 -18.39 -1.34
N VAL A 72 8.04 -19.23 -0.44
CA VAL A 72 6.75 -19.91 -0.58
C VAL A 72 5.60 -18.90 -0.67
N VAL A 73 5.55 -17.92 0.23
CA VAL A 73 4.54 -16.85 0.20
C VAL A 73 4.63 -16.04 -1.10
N LYS A 74 5.84 -15.67 -1.53
CA LYS A 74 6.07 -14.94 -2.79
C LYS A 74 5.67 -15.76 -4.01
N ALA A 75 5.89 -17.07 -4.02
CA ALA A 75 5.45 -17.95 -5.08
C ALA A 75 3.93 -18.03 -5.14
N ALA A 76 3.26 -18.23 -4.00
CA ALA A 76 1.80 -18.22 -3.91
C ALA A 76 1.22 -16.88 -4.39
N ALA A 77 1.80 -15.74 -4.00
CA ALA A 77 1.36 -14.41 -4.43
C ALA A 77 1.54 -14.14 -5.94
N ARG A 78 2.36 -14.93 -6.65
CA ARG A 78 2.60 -14.80 -8.10
C ARG A 78 1.71 -15.70 -8.96
N ILE A 79 0.86 -16.54 -8.35
CA ILE A 79 -0.13 -17.34 -9.09
C ILE A 79 -0.96 -16.42 -9.98
N ARG A 80 -1.06 -16.79 -11.27
CA ARG A 80 -1.64 -15.92 -12.30
C ARG A 80 -3.15 -15.78 -12.14
N VAL A 81 -3.82 -16.88 -11.81
CA VAL A 81 -5.28 -16.93 -11.66
C VAL A 81 -5.68 -16.41 -10.28
N GLN A 82 -6.38 -15.27 -10.22
CA GLN A 82 -6.73 -14.59 -8.96
C GLN A 82 -7.45 -15.49 -7.93
N VAL A 83 -8.40 -16.31 -8.38
CA VAL A 83 -9.16 -17.22 -7.49
C VAL A 83 -8.21 -18.24 -6.86
N ARG A 84 -7.34 -18.86 -7.65
CA ARG A 84 -6.37 -19.86 -7.18
C ARG A 84 -5.29 -19.23 -6.30
N ARG A 85 -4.85 -18.02 -6.65
CA ARG A 85 -3.93 -17.22 -5.84
C ARG A 85 -4.50 -17.01 -4.44
N LYS A 86 -5.76 -16.58 -4.34
CA LYS A 86 -6.48 -16.38 -3.07
C LYS A 86 -6.60 -17.68 -2.30
N GLU A 87 -6.99 -18.76 -2.96
CA GLU A 87 -7.18 -20.09 -2.37
C GLU A 87 -5.88 -20.65 -1.78
N MET A 88 -4.77 -20.60 -2.53
CA MET A 88 -3.44 -21.01 -2.04
C MET A 88 -3.02 -20.20 -0.81
N MET A 89 -3.21 -18.88 -0.82
CA MET A 89 -2.84 -18.05 0.31
C MET A 89 -3.69 -18.35 1.55
N ILE A 90 -4.99 -18.60 1.38
CA ILE A 90 -5.87 -19.04 2.48
C ILE A 90 -5.38 -20.38 3.03
N LEU A 91 -5.09 -21.37 2.16
CA LEU A 91 -4.58 -22.67 2.58
C LEU A 91 -3.32 -22.55 3.44
N LEU A 92 -2.34 -21.75 2.99
CA LEU A 92 -1.12 -21.49 3.75
C LEU A 92 -1.43 -20.86 5.11
N LEU A 93 -2.22 -19.79 5.16
CA LEU A 93 -2.55 -19.10 6.40
C LEU A 93 -3.36 -19.98 7.38
N GLU A 94 -4.29 -20.80 6.88
CA GLU A 94 -5.17 -21.61 7.73
C GLU A 94 -4.49 -22.83 8.32
N ARG A 95 -3.62 -23.49 7.55
CA ARG A 95 -3.01 -24.76 7.95
C ARG A 95 -1.65 -24.59 8.63
N THR A 96 -0.99 -23.43 8.46
CA THR A 96 0.36 -23.22 9.02
C THR A 96 0.45 -22.07 10.03
N GLY A 97 -0.58 -21.22 10.15
CA GLY A 97 -0.70 -20.27 11.27
C GLY A 97 0.57 -19.43 11.53
N ASP A 98 1.25 -19.73 12.64
CA ASP A 98 2.47 -19.05 13.10
C ASP A 98 3.73 -19.36 12.28
N ASP A 99 3.72 -20.39 11.43
CA ASP A 99 4.87 -20.80 10.62
C ASP A 99 5.06 -19.97 9.35
N VAL A 100 4.04 -19.24 8.90
CA VAL A 100 4.21 -18.24 7.82
C VAL A 100 5.31 -17.24 8.24
N PRO A 101 6.06 -16.58 7.36
CA PRO A 101 6.98 -15.54 7.85
C PRO A 101 6.24 -14.24 8.15
N GLY A 102 6.35 -13.74 9.38
CA GLY A 102 5.76 -12.48 9.84
C GLY A 102 6.66 -11.30 9.53
N THR A 103 7.36 -11.32 8.39
CA THR A 103 8.29 -10.26 8.00
C THR A 103 7.55 -9.12 7.32
N GLU A 104 8.07 -7.90 7.42
CA GLU A 104 7.53 -6.73 6.72
C GLU A 104 7.32 -6.99 5.22
N GLU A 105 8.29 -7.62 4.55
CA GLU A 105 8.22 -7.91 3.12
C GLU A 105 7.05 -8.85 2.79
N VAL A 106 6.80 -9.90 3.60
CA VAL A 106 5.62 -10.77 3.43
C VAL A 106 4.33 -9.98 3.58
N VAL A 107 4.22 -9.12 4.59
CA VAL A 107 3.02 -8.31 4.82
C VAL A 107 2.76 -7.38 3.64
N VAL A 108 3.80 -6.69 3.16
CA VAL A 108 3.75 -5.83 1.98
C VAL A 108 3.31 -6.63 0.73
N GLN A 109 3.88 -7.81 0.50
CA GLN A 109 3.51 -8.64 -0.66
C GLN A 109 2.07 -9.14 -0.60
N ILE A 110 1.60 -9.55 0.58
CA ILE A 110 0.21 -9.97 0.77
C ILE A 110 -0.73 -8.79 0.55
N ALA A 111 -0.42 -7.64 1.15
CA ALA A 111 -1.28 -6.47 1.03
C ALA A 111 -1.35 -5.92 -0.41
N ARG A 112 -0.26 -6.04 -1.17
CA ARG A 112 -0.20 -5.74 -2.62
C ARG A 112 -1.02 -6.68 -3.50
N SER A 113 -1.11 -7.96 -3.12
CA SER A 113 -1.58 -9.03 -4.02
C SER A 113 -3.00 -9.51 -3.71
N PHE A 114 -3.53 -9.16 -2.53
CA PHE A 114 -4.79 -9.68 -2.00
C PHE A 114 -5.71 -8.57 -1.47
N ASN A 115 -6.95 -8.95 -1.15
CA ASN A 115 -7.94 -8.05 -0.58
C ASN A 115 -7.91 -8.08 0.96
N LYS A 116 -8.77 -7.25 1.57
CA LYS A 116 -8.90 -7.16 3.03
C LYS A 116 -9.14 -8.50 3.74
N ASP A 117 -9.79 -9.47 3.09
CA ASP A 117 -10.15 -10.75 3.72
C ASP A 117 -8.89 -11.57 4.05
N VAL A 118 -7.94 -11.62 3.11
CA VAL A 118 -6.69 -12.35 3.28
C VAL A 118 -5.80 -11.69 4.32
N ILE A 119 -5.75 -10.35 4.34
CA ILE A 119 -5.01 -9.60 5.37
C ILE A 119 -5.67 -9.78 6.73
N THR A 120 -7.00 -9.82 6.80
CA THR A 120 -7.73 -10.10 8.05
C THR A 120 -7.34 -11.48 8.57
N LEU A 121 -7.36 -12.50 7.71
CA LEU A 121 -6.94 -13.85 8.09
C LEU A 121 -5.49 -13.89 8.58
N LEU A 122 -4.56 -13.20 7.89
CA LEU A 122 -3.17 -13.08 8.34
C LEU A 122 -3.09 -12.48 9.76
N LEU A 123 -3.77 -11.37 10.01
CA LEU A 123 -3.79 -10.71 11.33
C LEU A 123 -4.48 -11.54 12.41
N GLU A 124 -5.48 -12.34 12.07
CA GLU A 124 -6.16 -13.25 13.01
C GLU A 124 -5.27 -14.42 13.42
N ARG A 125 -4.63 -15.06 12.44
CA ARG A 125 -3.74 -16.18 12.68
C ARG A 125 -2.45 -15.77 13.37
N ARG A 126 -1.97 -14.54 13.12
CA ARG A 126 -0.69 -14.06 13.65
C ARG A 126 -0.76 -13.12 14.82
N ARG A 127 -1.96 -12.70 15.23
CA ARG A 127 -2.24 -11.80 16.35
C ARG A 127 -1.26 -10.61 16.42
N ASN A 128 -0.16 -10.77 17.15
CA ASN A 128 0.82 -9.73 17.46
C ASN A 128 2.09 -9.76 16.60
N ASN A 129 2.33 -10.84 15.86
CA ASN A 129 3.59 -11.10 15.15
C ASN A 129 3.59 -10.59 13.70
N VAL A 130 2.66 -9.68 13.38
CA VAL A 130 2.61 -8.99 12.09
C VAL A 130 3.13 -7.57 12.28
N PRO A 131 4.32 -7.24 11.74
CA PRO A 131 4.87 -5.90 11.84
C PRO A 131 4.08 -4.98 10.92
N ILE A 132 3.36 -4.03 11.50
CA ILE A 132 2.72 -2.92 10.79
C ILE A 132 3.68 -1.72 10.88
N THR A 133 4.74 -1.78 10.09
CA THR A 133 5.76 -0.72 10.00
C THR A 133 5.24 0.47 9.21
N GLU A 134 5.95 1.59 9.30
CA GLU A 134 5.70 2.74 8.41
C GLU A 134 5.76 2.34 6.92
N GLY A 135 6.67 1.44 6.53
CA GLY A 135 6.79 0.96 5.15
C GLY A 135 5.53 0.25 4.64
N VAL A 136 4.94 -0.62 5.48
CA VAL A 136 3.66 -1.29 5.20
C VAL A 136 2.54 -0.27 5.06
N VAL A 137 2.43 0.65 6.03
CA VAL A 137 1.37 1.67 6.07
C VAL A 137 1.48 2.61 4.87
N LYS A 138 2.70 3.04 4.51
CA LYS A 138 2.98 3.91 3.36
C LYS A 138 2.65 3.23 2.04
N GLY A 139 2.94 1.93 1.92
CA GLY A 139 2.54 1.12 0.78
C GLY A 139 1.04 1.21 0.57
N GLU A 140 0.27 0.76 1.56
CA GLU A 140 -1.20 0.73 1.55
C GLU A 140 -1.82 2.11 1.31
N ALA A 141 -1.24 3.15 1.92
CA ALA A 141 -1.67 4.52 1.76
C ALA A 141 -1.57 5.02 0.32
N GLY A 142 -0.55 4.61 -0.46
CA GLY A 142 -0.15 5.33 -1.67
C GLY A 142 -0.53 4.73 -3.02
N ASN A 143 -0.93 3.47 -3.12
CA ASN A 143 -1.14 2.87 -4.45
C ASN A 143 -1.93 1.54 -4.49
N HIS A 144 -3.04 1.39 -3.74
CA HIS A 144 -3.75 0.11 -3.69
C HIS A 144 -5.26 0.22 -3.85
N PHE A 145 -5.82 -0.64 -4.70
CA PHE A 145 -7.27 -0.70 -4.95
C PHE A 145 -8.10 -0.92 -3.67
N ASN A 146 -7.50 -1.50 -2.61
CA ASN A 146 -8.13 -1.73 -1.30
C ASN A 146 -7.49 -0.92 -0.15
N GLY A 147 -6.69 0.11 -0.46
CA GLY A 147 -5.87 0.81 0.55
C GLY A 147 -6.69 1.34 1.75
N LYS A 148 -7.92 1.80 1.50
CA LYS A 148 -8.86 2.24 2.54
C LYS A 148 -9.27 1.12 3.49
N GLU A 149 -9.70 -0.02 2.96
CA GLU A 149 -10.15 -1.16 3.78
C GLU A 149 -9.00 -1.73 4.60
N VAL A 150 -7.81 -1.82 4.01
CA VAL A 150 -6.61 -2.33 4.68
C VAL A 150 -6.14 -1.35 5.76
N MET A 151 -6.10 -0.04 5.45
CA MET A 151 -5.79 0.99 6.44
C MET A 151 -6.78 0.97 7.61
N THR A 152 -8.08 0.83 7.32
CA THR A 152 -9.13 0.71 8.35
C THR A 152 -8.88 -0.49 9.26
N LEU A 153 -8.49 -1.62 8.67
CA LEU A 153 -8.19 -2.85 9.40
C LEU A 153 -6.97 -2.68 10.30
N PHE A 154 -5.89 -2.08 9.81
CA PHE A 154 -4.69 -1.79 10.61
C PHE A 154 -5.01 -0.88 11.79
N LEU A 155 -5.69 0.24 11.54
CA LEU A 155 -6.11 1.16 12.61
C LEU A 155 -7.04 0.49 13.63
N LYS A 156 -7.95 -0.39 13.20
CA LYS A 156 -8.85 -1.11 14.12
C LYS A 156 -8.12 -2.16 14.97
N ARG A 157 -7.13 -2.86 14.40
CA ARG A 157 -6.48 -4.01 15.05
C ARG A 157 -5.29 -3.61 15.91
N LYS A 158 -4.54 -2.60 15.46
CA LYS A 158 -3.28 -2.15 16.05
C LYS A 158 -3.38 -0.75 16.68
N GLY A 159 -4.44 0.00 16.40
CA GLY A 159 -4.71 1.27 17.06
C GLY A 159 -3.49 2.19 16.99
N ASP A 160 -2.98 2.55 18.17
CA ASP A 160 -1.87 3.48 18.35
C ASP A 160 -0.53 2.92 17.85
N ASP A 161 -0.37 1.59 17.77
CA ASP A 161 0.83 0.95 17.20
C ASP A 161 1.02 1.29 15.71
N VAL A 162 -0.03 1.72 15.01
CA VAL A 162 0.06 2.19 13.62
C VAL A 162 0.61 3.61 13.63
N LEU A 163 1.85 3.77 13.16
CA LEU A 163 2.50 5.09 13.07
C LEU A 163 1.98 5.86 11.85
N ILE A 164 1.30 6.98 12.10
CA ILE A 164 0.88 7.92 11.06
C ILE A 164 1.91 9.05 10.97
N THR A 165 2.95 8.82 10.17
CA THR A 165 4.02 9.80 9.95
C THR A 165 3.68 10.76 8.81
N GLU A 166 4.48 11.82 8.64
CA GLU A 166 4.39 12.69 7.46
C GLU A 166 4.57 11.89 6.15
N GLY A 167 5.45 10.89 6.17
CA GLY A 167 5.67 10.01 5.03
C GLY A 167 4.43 9.20 4.63
N VAL A 168 3.64 8.76 5.60
CA VAL A 168 2.36 8.06 5.38
C VAL A 168 1.32 9.02 4.80
N VAL A 169 1.14 10.20 5.39
CA VAL A 169 0.16 11.19 4.92
C VAL A 169 0.55 11.74 3.53
N LYS A 170 1.84 11.87 3.22
CA LYS A 170 2.28 12.21 1.86
C LYS A 170 1.97 11.10 0.85
N ALA A 171 2.04 9.83 1.26
CA ALA A 171 1.74 8.73 0.35
C ALA A 171 0.27 8.70 -0.05
N THR A 172 -0.66 8.99 0.86
CA THR A 172 -2.09 9.07 0.53
C THR A 172 -2.40 10.11 -0.53
N ALA A 173 -1.63 11.20 -0.60
CA ALA A 173 -1.78 12.21 -1.63
C ALA A 173 -1.63 11.67 -3.05
N TRP A 174 -0.96 10.53 -3.27
CA TRP A 174 -0.71 9.96 -4.59
C TRP A 174 -1.55 8.71 -4.91
N HIS A 175 -2.51 8.37 -4.06
CA HIS A 175 -3.29 7.15 -4.17
C HIS A 175 -4.31 7.20 -5.32
N ILE A 176 -4.30 6.22 -6.23
CA ILE A 176 -5.12 6.23 -7.47
C ILE A 176 -6.59 5.78 -7.20
N GLY A 177 -7.13 6.04 -6.00
CA GLY A 177 -8.46 5.58 -5.55
C GLY A 177 -9.15 6.59 -4.63
N ASP A 178 -9.92 6.13 -3.64
CA ASP A 178 -10.68 6.97 -2.70
C ASP A 178 -9.76 7.67 -1.66
N ILE A 179 -8.87 8.56 -2.14
CA ILE A 179 -7.92 9.34 -1.33
C ILE A 179 -8.65 10.08 -0.21
N LYS A 180 -9.79 10.70 -0.54
CA LYS A 180 -10.59 11.44 0.40
C LYS A 180 -10.95 10.57 1.60
N ALA A 181 -11.43 9.36 1.38
CA ALA A 181 -11.79 8.52 2.50
C ALA A 181 -10.59 7.97 3.30
N VAL A 182 -9.43 7.74 2.67
CA VAL A 182 -8.22 7.37 3.42
C VAL A 182 -7.75 8.55 4.29
N MET A 183 -7.71 9.77 3.74
CA MET A 183 -7.38 10.98 4.48
C MET A 183 -8.38 11.26 5.61
N THR A 184 -9.69 11.18 5.34
CA THR A 184 -10.74 11.32 6.35
C THR A 184 -10.57 10.29 7.47
N LEU A 185 -10.31 9.03 7.13
CA LEU A 185 -10.08 7.97 8.11
C LEU A 185 -8.88 8.27 9.02
N LEU A 186 -7.77 8.76 8.44
CA LEU A 186 -6.58 9.14 9.21
C LEU A 186 -6.88 10.31 10.16
N PHE A 187 -7.58 11.34 9.68
CA PHE A 187 -7.88 12.52 10.50
C PHE A 187 -8.98 12.29 11.55
N GLU A 188 -10.01 11.48 11.25
CA GLU A 188 -11.05 11.14 12.22
C GLU A 188 -10.50 10.28 13.37
N ARG A 189 -9.56 9.38 13.09
CA ARG A 189 -9.02 8.47 14.11
C ARG A 189 -7.79 9.00 14.83
N ARG A 190 -7.00 9.87 14.20
CA ARG A 190 -5.68 10.28 14.68
C ARG A 190 -5.44 11.78 14.41
N ARG A 191 -6.46 12.62 14.63
CA ARG A 191 -6.44 14.07 14.35
C ARG A 191 -5.18 14.77 14.86
N ASP A 192 -4.78 14.46 16.10
CA ASP A 192 -3.66 15.13 16.77
C ASP A 192 -2.29 14.52 16.40
N GLU A 193 -2.29 13.33 15.79
CA GLU A 193 -1.07 12.58 15.48
C GLU A 193 -0.72 12.61 13.99
N ALA A 194 -1.71 12.79 13.11
CA ALA A 194 -1.49 12.91 11.68
C ALA A 194 -0.86 14.29 11.37
N PRO A 195 0.42 14.35 10.98
CA PRO A 195 1.10 15.63 10.83
C PRO A 195 0.62 16.33 9.56
N ILE A 196 -0.20 17.37 9.72
CA ILE A 196 -0.56 18.30 8.64
C ILE A 196 0.52 19.38 8.62
N THR A 197 1.61 19.12 7.89
CA THR A 197 2.72 20.06 7.68
C THR A 197 2.61 20.73 6.32
N ALA A 198 3.39 21.79 6.10
CA ALA A 198 3.44 22.48 4.81
C ALA A 198 3.83 21.53 3.68
N GLU A 199 4.67 20.55 4.00
CA GLU A 199 5.12 19.53 3.08
C GLU A 199 4.03 18.52 2.69
N VAL A 200 3.09 18.21 3.60
CA VAL A 200 1.89 17.42 3.27
C VAL A 200 0.94 18.22 2.39
N VAL A 201 0.68 19.47 2.75
CA VAL A 201 -0.20 20.35 1.97
C VAL A 201 0.37 20.58 0.57
N LYS A 202 1.70 20.72 0.44
CA LYS A 202 2.41 20.79 -0.83
C LYS A 202 2.26 19.52 -1.66
N ALA A 203 2.41 18.34 -1.06
CA ALA A 203 2.23 17.07 -1.78
C ALA A 203 0.80 16.92 -2.35
N VAL A 204 -0.23 17.36 -1.60
CA VAL A 204 -1.62 17.41 -2.08
C VAL A 204 -1.79 18.47 -3.18
N ALA A 205 -1.19 19.65 -3.03
CA ALA A 205 -1.22 20.71 -4.02
C ALA A 205 -0.61 20.31 -5.38
N GLU A 206 0.43 19.49 -5.37
CA GLU A 206 1.16 19.08 -6.58
C GLU A 206 0.44 17.99 -7.40
N ASN A 207 -0.51 17.27 -6.80
CA ASN A 207 -1.27 16.25 -7.51
C ASN A 207 -2.54 16.83 -8.15
N SER A 208 -2.48 17.06 -9.46
CA SER A 208 -3.57 17.61 -10.29
C SER A 208 -4.83 16.74 -10.37
N TYR A 209 -4.74 15.46 -9.99
CA TYR A 209 -5.88 14.53 -10.00
C TYR A 209 -6.65 14.55 -8.68
N LEU A 210 -6.16 15.28 -7.67
CA LEU A 210 -6.84 15.40 -6.39
C LEU A 210 -8.09 16.28 -6.49
N GLU A 211 -9.13 15.78 -5.85
CA GLU A 211 -10.35 16.52 -5.56
C GLU A 211 -10.04 17.71 -4.62
N LYS A 212 -10.66 18.86 -4.91
CA LYS A 212 -10.55 20.08 -4.07
C LYS A 212 -10.96 19.79 -2.62
N GLU A 213 -11.84 18.82 -2.46
CA GLU A 213 -12.35 18.26 -1.23
C GLU A 213 -11.24 17.76 -0.29
N VAL A 214 -10.13 17.23 -0.82
CA VAL A 214 -8.99 16.81 0.01
C VAL A 214 -8.24 18.02 0.54
N MET A 215 -8.04 19.06 -0.27
CA MET A 215 -7.46 20.31 0.21
C MET A 215 -8.36 20.98 1.27
N MET A 216 -9.68 21.04 1.02
CA MET A 216 -10.62 21.58 2.01
C MET A 216 -10.55 20.83 3.34
N LEU A 217 -10.50 19.49 3.28
CA LEU A 217 -10.35 18.67 4.48
C LEU A 217 -9.07 19.04 5.26
N LEU A 218 -7.93 19.21 4.60
CA LEU A 218 -6.69 19.62 5.28
C LEU A 218 -6.79 21.01 5.93
N LEU A 219 -7.42 21.95 5.24
CA LEU A 219 -7.60 23.32 5.71
C LEU A 219 -8.58 23.42 6.89
N GLU A 220 -9.62 22.60 6.90
CA GLU A 220 -10.59 22.49 8.00
C GLU A 220 -9.97 21.85 9.25
N GLN A 221 -9.05 20.88 9.08
CA GLN A 221 -8.35 20.28 10.21
C GLN A 221 -7.40 21.27 10.91
N ARG A 222 -6.93 22.30 10.20
CA ARG A 222 -6.03 23.35 10.70
C ARG A 222 -6.63 24.73 10.45
N GLU A 223 -7.84 24.93 10.97
CA GLU A 223 -8.60 26.17 10.78
C GLU A 223 -7.87 27.39 11.34
N ASP A 224 -7.25 27.29 12.52
CA ASP A 224 -6.57 28.43 13.17
C ASP A 224 -5.16 28.73 12.63
N ASP A 225 -4.46 27.71 12.11
CA ASP A 225 -3.07 27.83 11.65
C ASP A 225 -2.77 26.81 10.53
N PRO A 226 -3.17 27.12 9.28
CA PRO A 226 -2.95 26.22 8.16
C PRO A 226 -1.49 26.37 7.72
N PRO A 227 -0.80 25.27 7.39
CA PRO A 227 0.60 25.37 6.99
C PRO A 227 0.72 25.75 5.50
N ILE A 228 0.15 26.90 5.10
CA ILE A 228 0.19 27.43 3.73
C ILE A 228 1.47 28.25 3.58
N THR A 229 2.53 27.61 3.11
CA THR A 229 3.81 28.28 2.84
C THR A 229 3.92 28.69 1.38
N GLU A 230 4.97 29.47 1.07
CA GLU A 230 5.35 29.79 -0.31
C GLU A 230 5.47 28.53 -1.18
N GLY A 231 6.09 27.46 -0.65
CA GLY A 231 6.23 26.19 -1.35
C GLY A 231 4.90 25.53 -1.69
N VAL A 232 3.88 25.69 -0.82
CA VAL A 232 2.50 25.25 -1.11
C VAL A 232 1.93 26.08 -2.26
N ALA A 233 2.02 27.41 -2.18
CA ALA A 233 1.50 28.30 -3.22
C ALA A 233 2.15 28.01 -4.59
N VAL A 234 3.48 27.86 -4.65
CA VAL A 234 4.22 27.51 -5.88
C VAL A 234 3.82 26.13 -6.42
N GLY A 235 3.67 25.11 -5.56
CA GLY A 235 3.25 23.77 -6.00
C GLY A 235 1.88 23.77 -6.67
N ASN A 236 0.95 24.58 -6.18
CA ASN A 236 -0.39 24.74 -6.75
C ASN A 236 -0.38 25.46 -8.10
N VAL A 237 0.61 26.30 -8.35
CA VAL A 237 0.68 27.09 -9.58
C VAL A 237 0.95 26.22 -10.80
N TYR A 238 1.75 25.16 -10.71
CA TYR A 238 2.13 24.37 -11.88
C TYR A 238 1.11 23.31 -12.33
N ARG A 239 0.39 22.70 -11.37
CA ARG A 239 -0.49 21.54 -11.62
C ARG A 239 -1.84 21.62 -10.90
N GLY A 240 -1.99 22.50 -9.91
CA GLY A 240 -3.16 22.63 -9.04
C GLY A 240 -3.84 23.99 -9.10
N TYR A 241 -3.95 24.64 -10.27
CA TYR A 241 -4.51 26.01 -10.36
C TYR A 241 -5.90 26.14 -9.70
N ALA A 242 -6.68 25.07 -9.76
CA ALA A 242 -8.00 24.99 -9.13
C ALA A 242 -7.94 24.99 -7.60
N ILE A 243 -6.84 24.45 -7.03
CA ILE A 243 -6.51 24.48 -5.61
C ILE A 243 -5.93 25.86 -5.23
N MET A 244 -5.08 26.47 -6.07
CA MET A 244 -4.63 27.86 -5.85
C MET A 244 -5.81 28.83 -5.75
N ILE A 245 -6.78 28.72 -6.66
CA ILE A 245 -8.02 29.50 -6.61
C ILE A 245 -8.79 29.26 -5.31
N LEU A 246 -8.83 28.02 -4.81
CA LEU A 246 -9.50 27.68 -3.56
C LEU A 246 -8.80 28.32 -2.36
N LEU A 247 -7.48 28.19 -2.27
CA LEU A 247 -6.67 28.79 -1.21
C LEU A 247 -6.84 30.30 -1.18
N LEU A 248 -6.71 30.97 -2.33
CA LEU A 248 -6.91 32.41 -2.45
C LEU A 248 -8.32 32.83 -2.04
N LYS A 249 -9.35 32.05 -2.38
CA LYS A 249 -10.75 32.37 -2.02
C LYS A 249 -11.01 32.21 -0.52
N GLN A 250 -10.51 31.13 0.08
CA GLN A 250 -10.85 30.73 1.45
C GLN A 250 -9.94 31.35 2.51
N ARG A 251 -8.64 31.55 2.19
CA ARG A 251 -7.62 31.97 3.17
C ARG A 251 -6.97 33.31 2.85
N GLY A 252 -7.18 33.85 1.64
CA GLY A 252 -6.83 35.22 1.29
C GLY A 252 -5.39 35.58 1.66
N ASP A 253 -5.24 36.49 2.61
CA ASP A 253 -3.97 37.07 3.07
C ASP A 253 -3.06 36.05 3.78
N GLU A 254 -3.61 34.92 4.25
CA GLU A 254 -2.81 33.81 4.79
C GLU A 254 -2.02 33.07 3.70
N VAL A 255 -2.35 33.28 2.41
CA VAL A 255 -1.58 32.73 1.29
C VAL A 255 -0.42 33.66 0.98
N PRO A 256 0.84 33.22 1.13
CA PRO A 256 2.00 34.08 0.87
C PRO A 256 2.12 34.39 -0.62
N ILE A 257 1.82 35.63 -1.02
CA ILE A 257 1.93 36.13 -2.40
C ILE A 257 3.28 36.82 -2.59
N VAL A 258 4.31 36.01 -2.76
CA VAL A 258 5.69 36.48 -3.01
C VAL A 258 6.02 36.47 -4.51
N GLU A 259 7.12 37.12 -4.89
CA GLU A 259 7.53 37.29 -6.30
C GLU A 259 7.61 35.96 -7.05
N VAL A 260 8.14 34.91 -6.41
CA VAL A 260 8.21 33.59 -7.05
C VAL A 260 6.81 33.03 -7.34
N VAL A 261 5.82 33.22 -6.47
CA VAL A 261 4.45 32.74 -6.69
C VAL A 261 3.84 33.46 -7.90
N VAL A 262 4.06 34.77 -8.02
CA VAL A 262 3.56 35.58 -9.14
C VAL A 262 4.25 35.20 -10.45
N LYS A 263 5.57 35.03 -10.42
CA LYS A 263 6.38 34.64 -11.60
C LYS A 263 5.99 33.27 -12.12
N GLU A 264 5.86 32.29 -11.23
CA GLU A 264 5.40 30.95 -11.59
C GLU A 264 3.96 30.99 -12.11
N ALA A 265 3.10 31.83 -11.50
CA ALA A 265 1.72 31.98 -11.92
C ALA A 265 1.65 32.50 -13.34
N ALA A 266 2.42 33.55 -13.68
CA ALA A 266 2.50 34.11 -15.01
C ALA A 266 3.07 33.13 -16.07
N GLY A 267 3.93 32.19 -15.66
CA GLY A 267 4.47 31.14 -16.52
C GLY A 267 3.52 29.99 -16.82
N ASN A 268 2.39 29.87 -16.12
CA ASN A 268 1.47 28.76 -16.28
C ASN A 268 0.58 28.92 -17.55
N LYS A 269 0.53 27.89 -18.38
CA LYS A 269 -0.30 27.87 -19.60
C LYS A 269 -1.79 27.66 -19.34
N PHE A 270 -2.18 27.23 -18.14
CA PHE A 270 -3.55 26.88 -17.76
C PHE A 270 -4.02 27.69 -16.54
N GLY A 271 -5.10 28.46 -16.68
CA GLY A 271 -5.68 29.19 -15.53
C GLY A 271 -4.94 30.48 -15.12
N VAL A 272 -3.90 30.90 -15.85
CA VAL A 272 -3.15 32.15 -15.63
C VAL A 272 -4.05 33.35 -15.38
N LYS A 273 -5.06 33.54 -16.25
CA LYS A 273 -5.94 34.69 -16.16
C LYS A 273 -6.71 34.70 -14.85
N ALA A 274 -7.23 33.54 -14.43
CA ALA A 274 -7.98 33.44 -13.19
C ALA A 274 -7.10 33.63 -11.94
N ILE A 275 -5.90 33.06 -11.93
CA ILE A 275 -4.95 33.24 -10.82
C ILE A 275 -4.50 34.69 -10.75
N ILE A 276 -4.00 35.28 -11.84
CA ILE A 276 -3.53 36.67 -11.86
C ILE A 276 -4.65 37.64 -11.50
N THR A 277 -5.88 37.45 -12.01
CA THR A 277 -7.02 38.27 -11.60
C THR A 277 -7.27 38.18 -10.09
N LEU A 278 -7.28 36.98 -9.50
CA LEU A 278 -7.48 36.83 -8.06
C LEU A 278 -6.32 37.39 -7.23
N LEU A 279 -5.08 37.24 -7.69
CA LEU A 279 -3.90 37.82 -7.05
C LEU A 279 -3.97 39.34 -7.03
N LEU A 280 -4.39 39.97 -8.13
CA LEU A 280 -4.57 41.42 -8.22
C LEU A 280 -5.77 41.91 -7.41
N GLU A 281 -6.87 41.17 -7.38
CA GLU A 281 -8.06 41.50 -6.58
C GLU A 281 -7.81 41.40 -5.07
N ARG A 282 -6.97 40.45 -4.63
CA ARG A 282 -6.73 40.16 -3.20
C ARG A 282 -5.45 40.79 -2.65
N GLY A 283 -4.35 40.75 -3.40
CA GLY A 283 -3.06 41.30 -2.97
C GLY A 283 -2.88 42.80 -3.21
N GLY A 284 -3.77 43.44 -4.00
CA GLY A 284 -3.75 44.88 -4.22
C GLY A 284 -2.37 45.40 -4.67
N ASN A 285 -1.85 46.42 -3.97
CA ASN A 285 -0.52 47.01 -4.23
C ASN A 285 0.65 46.20 -3.66
N ASP A 286 0.38 45.18 -2.83
CA ASP A 286 1.40 44.37 -2.18
C ASP A 286 1.81 43.16 -3.02
N VAL A 287 1.17 42.97 -4.19
CA VAL A 287 1.64 41.99 -5.18
C VAL A 287 3.00 42.47 -5.69
N PRO A 288 4.09 41.69 -5.51
CA PRO A 288 5.41 42.06 -6.01
C PRO A 288 5.46 41.91 -7.52
N ILE A 289 4.97 42.92 -8.24
CA ILE A 289 5.08 43.06 -9.68
C ILE A 289 6.39 43.82 -9.94
N ALA A 290 7.52 43.12 -9.91
CA ALA A 290 8.75 43.69 -10.41
C ALA A 290 8.66 43.74 -11.95
N GLU A 291 8.89 44.93 -12.53
CA GLU A 291 9.00 45.10 -13.98
C GLU A 291 10.09 44.17 -14.52
N GLY A 292 9.69 43.20 -15.34
CA GLY A 292 10.57 42.31 -16.10
C GLY A 292 10.32 42.47 -17.59
#